data_AF-A0A929DE58-F1
#
_entry.id   AF-A0A929DE58-F1
#
_cell.length_a   1.000
_cell.length_b   1.000
_cell.length_c   1.000
_cell.angle_alpha   90.00
_cell.angle_beta   90.00
_cell.angle_gamma   90.00
#
_symmetry.space_group_name_H-M   'P 1'
#
loop_
_entity.id
_entity.type
_entity.pdbx_description
1 polymer ?
#
loop_
_entity_poly.entity_id
_entity_poly.type
_entity_poly.pdbx_seq_one_letter_code
_entity_poly.pdbx_strand_id
1 'polypeptide(L)'
;MELEAPIEESPRDRSQYVVTVLILLVTILGAVVALLQTHASARESRASRESLATAAQMMGELQRSSQRSTREYGIVADFTVHSMDSIALQATALELEGAGRSEEAAAYWERAETLEAEAQALRSLAVLFTDPRYAPQGDDTMPDVEAYAADQMAPIQELLTQQNAAADAANRWGSKADAYTSIITILAVSLFLYGLSLIIQGRLRYIFALVGTAVAGMVLLWTAWTLLMV
;
A
#
# COMPACT_ATOMS: atom_id res chain seq x y z
N MET A 1 -46.49 53.33 46.11
CA MET A 1 -45.07 53.12 46.40
C MET A 1 -44.94 51.65 46.73
N GLU A 2 -44.90 50.83 45.69
CA GLU A 2 -44.78 49.37 45.83
C GLU A 2 -43.32 49.09 46.16
N LEU A 3 -43.08 48.45 47.31
CA LEU A 3 -41.77 48.01 47.74
C LEU A 3 -41.35 46.87 46.81
N GLU A 4 -40.39 47.14 45.93
CA GLU A 4 -39.64 46.12 45.22
C GLU A 4 -39.03 45.17 46.27
N ALA A 5 -39.57 43.95 46.33
CA ALA A 5 -39.02 42.91 47.17
C ALA A 5 -37.59 42.61 46.68
N PRO A 6 -36.58 42.58 47.57
CA PRO A 6 -35.23 42.23 47.19
C PRO A 6 -35.25 40.81 46.61
N ILE A 7 -34.75 40.67 45.39
CA ILE A 7 -34.55 39.37 44.75
C ILE A 7 -33.49 38.65 45.57
N GLU A 8 -33.95 37.77 46.46
CA GLU A 8 -33.12 36.89 47.26
C GLU A 8 -32.44 35.92 46.30
N GLU A 9 -31.19 36.20 45.90
CA GLU A 9 -30.36 35.25 45.16
C GLU A 9 -30.16 34.01 46.03
N SER A 10 -31.00 33.00 45.81
CA SER A 10 -30.85 31.68 46.40
C SER A 10 -29.41 31.21 46.16
N PRO A 11 -28.67 30.80 47.21
CA PRO A 11 -27.28 30.43 47.08
C PRO A 11 -27.16 29.29 46.06
N ARG A 12 -26.53 29.61 44.92
CA ARG A 12 -26.33 28.68 43.80
C ARG A 12 -25.85 27.33 44.35
N ASP A 13 -26.70 26.32 44.19
CA ASP A 13 -26.57 25.03 44.85
C ASP A 13 -25.20 24.41 44.49
N ARG A 14 -24.41 23.98 45.49
CA ARG A 14 -22.99 23.56 45.28
C ARG A 14 -22.83 22.49 44.19
N SER A 15 -23.84 21.64 44.02
CA SER A 15 -23.90 20.63 42.96
C SER A 15 -23.97 21.21 41.55
N GLN A 16 -24.66 22.34 41.33
CA GLN A 16 -24.71 22.99 40.02
C GLN A 16 -23.33 23.52 39.63
N TYR A 17 -22.58 24.05 40.59
CA TYR A 17 -21.20 24.47 40.37
C TYR A 17 -20.32 23.28 39.96
N VAL A 18 -20.41 22.15 40.68
CA VAL A 18 -19.66 20.92 40.35
C VAL A 18 -19.99 20.42 38.93
N VAL A 19 -21.28 20.34 38.56
CA VAL A 19 -21.68 19.93 37.21
C VAL A 19 -21.15 20.89 36.14
N THR A 20 -21.16 22.20 36.41
CA THR A 20 -20.61 23.21 35.49
C THR A 20 -19.12 22.99 35.26
N VAL A 21 -18.36 22.71 36.33
CA VAL A 21 -16.92 22.38 36.21
C VAL A 21 -16.70 21.09 35.42
N LEU A 22 -17.53 20.06 35.64
CA LEU A 22 -17.45 18.81 34.87
C LEU A 22 -17.70 19.04 33.37
N ILE A 23 -18.69 19.84 33.02
CA ILE A 23 -18.96 20.23 31.63
C ILE A 23 -17.72 20.91 31.02
N LEU A 24 -17.11 21.86 31.73
CA LEU A 24 -15.89 22.54 31.27
C LEU A 24 -14.76 21.54 31.00
N LEU A 25 -14.50 20.62 31.94
CA LEU A 25 -13.46 19.60 31.80
C LEU A 25 -13.72 18.67 30.61
N VAL A 26 -14.95 18.19 30.46
CA VAL A 26 -15.36 17.31 29.34
C VAL A 26 -15.27 18.04 28.01
N THR A 27 -15.55 19.34 27.98
CA THR A 27 -15.40 20.18 26.78
C THR A 27 -13.93 20.32 26.38
N ILE A 28 -13.04 20.59 27.35
CA ILE A 28 -11.59 20.63 27.12
C ILE A 28 -11.09 19.28 26.62
N LEU A 29 -11.52 18.17 27.24
CA LEU A 29 -11.19 16.82 26.80
C LEU A 29 -11.66 16.57 25.36
N GLY A 30 -12.90 16.94 25.03
CA GLY A 30 -13.44 16.81 23.68
C GLY A 30 -12.61 17.57 22.65
N ALA A 31 -12.17 18.78 22.97
CA ALA A 31 -11.28 19.56 22.12
C ALA A 31 -9.91 18.86 21.91
N VAL A 32 -9.33 18.30 22.97
CA VAL A 32 -8.08 17.51 22.86
C VAL A 32 -8.27 16.28 21.97
N VAL A 33 -9.35 15.52 22.16
CA VAL A 33 -9.63 14.34 21.32
C VAL A 33 -9.87 14.74 19.87
N ALA A 34 -10.56 15.85 19.61
CA ALA A 34 -10.77 16.35 18.24
C ALA A 34 -9.45 16.71 17.54
N LEU A 35 -8.49 17.29 18.26
CA LEU A 35 -7.14 17.54 17.73
C LEU A 35 -6.40 16.23 17.42
N LEU A 36 -6.50 15.23 18.30
CA LEU A 36 -5.92 13.90 18.06
C LEU A 36 -6.55 13.20 16.86
N GLN A 37 -7.87 13.29 16.71
CA GLN A 37 -8.62 12.78 15.56
C GLN A 37 -8.14 13.42 14.27
N THR A 38 -8.06 14.75 14.22
CA THR A 38 -7.60 15.49 13.04
C THR A 38 -6.16 15.12 12.69
N HIS A 39 -5.29 14.99 13.68
CA HIS A 39 -3.90 14.58 13.47
C HIS A 39 -3.80 13.16 12.91
N ALA A 40 -4.57 12.22 13.45
CA ALA A 40 -4.62 10.84 12.97
C ALA A 40 -5.12 10.77 11.52
N SER A 41 -6.24 11.43 11.19
CA SER A 41 -6.77 11.48 9.83
C SER A 41 -5.80 12.14 8.84
N ALA A 42 -5.05 13.16 9.26
CA ALA A 42 -4.04 13.78 8.41
C ALA A 42 -2.89 12.81 8.09
N ARG A 43 -2.46 11.99 9.06
CA ARG A 43 -1.43 10.97 8.84
C ARG A 43 -1.91 9.80 7.99
N GLU A 44 -3.12 9.31 8.26
CA GLU A 44 -3.80 8.32 7.42
C GLU A 44 -3.84 8.78 5.96
N SER A 45 -4.33 10.00 5.72
CA SER A 45 -4.43 10.56 4.36
C SER A 45 -3.06 10.71 3.67
N ARG A 46 -1.99 10.97 4.41
CA ARG A 46 -0.62 11.02 3.85
C ARG A 46 -0.14 9.62 3.47
N ALA A 47 -0.25 8.66 4.39
CA ALA A 47 0.16 7.28 4.16
C ALA A 47 -0.65 6.60 3.04
N SER A 48 -1.96 6.89 2.94
CA SER A 48 -2.82 6.42 1.85
C SER A 48 -2.37 6.97 0.49
N ARG A 49 -2.06 8.27 0.40
CA ARG A 49 -1.52 8.86 -0.83
C ARG A 49 -0.17 8.27 -1.21
N GLU A 50 0.70 8.03 -0.24
CA GLU A 50 1.99 7.38 -0.45
C GLU A 50 1.81 5.96 -0.99
N SER A 51 0.94 5.15 -0.36
CA SER A 51 0.60 3.80 -0.83
C SER A 51 0.10 3.80 -2.26
N LEU A 52 -0.80 4.73 -2.61
CA LEU A 52 -1.33 4.88 -3.98
C LEU A 52 -0.24 5.33 -4.98
N ALA A 53 0.64 6.24 -4.58
CA ALA A 53 1.75 6.69 -5.43
C ALA A 53 2.73 5.55 -5.71
N THR A 54 3.12 4.79 -4.68
CA THR A 54 3.99 3.62 -4.82
C THR A 54 3.33 2.52 -5.64
N ALA A 55 2.02 2.30 -5.48
CA ALA A 55 1.27 1.36 -6.32
C ALA A 55 1.33 1.75 -7.81
N ALA A 56 1.16 3.04 -8.12
CA ALA A 56 1.26 3.53 -9.49
C ALA A 56 2.67 3.38 -10.06
N GLN A 57 3.71 3.63 -9.25
CA GLN A 57 5.10 3.40 -9.64
C GLN A 57 5.37 1.91 -9.91
N MET A 58 4.88 1.02 -9.04
CA MET A 58 4.97 -0.42 -9.19
C MET A 58 4.31 -0.90 -10.49
N MET A 59 3.11 -0.42 -10.81
CA MET A 59 2.44 -0.72 -12.08
C MET A 59 3.26 -0.24 -13.29
N GLY A 60 3.86 0.95 -13.20
CA GLY A 60 4.76 1.46 -14.22
C GLY A 60 5.98 0.57 -14.43
N GLU A 61 6.59 0.09 -13.35
CA GLU A 61 7.76 -0.79 -13.43
C GLU A 61 7.39 -2.19 -13.91
N LEU A 62 6.26 -2.74 -13.48
CA LEU A 62 5.68 -3.98 -14.02
C LEU A 62 5.48 -3.89 -15.53
N GLN A 63 4.93 -2.78 -16.04
CA GLN A 63 4.72 -2.60 -17.47
C GLN A 63 6.04 -2.49 -18.23
N ARG A 64 7.02 -1.74 -17.72
CA ARG A 64 8.35 -1.62 -18.34
C ARG A 64 9.11 -2.94 -18.32
N SER A 65 9.03 -3.67 -17.22
CA SER A 65 9.62 -5.00 -17.04
C SER A 65 8.98 -5.98 -18.02
N SER A 66 7.65 -6.00 -18.13
CA SER A 66 6.91 -6.83 -19.09
C SER A 66 7.30 -6.54 -20.55
N GLN A 67 7.40 -5.27 -20.94
CA GLN A 67 7.83 -4.88 -22.29
C GLN A 67 9.28 -5.30 -22.58
N ARG A 68 10.19 -5.09 -21.62
CA ARG A 68 11.59 -5.53 -21.73
C ARG A 68 11.66 -7.05 -21.86
N SER A 69 11.07 -7.80 -20.94
CA SER A 69 11.06 -9.27 -20.95
C SER A 69 10.44 -9.84 -22.23
N THR A 70 9.31 -9.29 -22.71
CA THR A 70 8.71 -9.73 -23.98
C THR A 70 9.67 -9.56 -25.16
N ARG A 71 10.37 -8.42 -25.23
CA ARG A 71 11.35 -8.17 -26.29
C ARG A 71 12.54 -9.13 -26.20
N GLU A 72 13.14 -9.25 -25.01
CA GLU A 72 14.31 -10.10 -24.77
C GLU A 72 13.99 -11.58 -25.06
N TYR A 73 12.85 -12.09 -24.59
CA TYR A 73 12.41 -13.45 -24.86
C TYR A 73 12.06 -13.68 -26.33
N GLY A 74 11.51 -12.67 -27.02
CA GLY A 74 11.32 -12.73 -28.46
C GLY A 74 12.63 -12.96 -29.21
N ILE A 75 13.67 -12.19 -28.87
CA ILE A 75 15.00 -12.34 -29.49
C ILE A 75 15.61 -13.72 -29.20
N VAL A 76 15.49 -14.23 -27.97
CA VAL A 76 15.97 -15.58 -27.61
C VAL A 76 15.20 -16.67 -28.37
N ALA A 77 13.88 -16.51 -28.52
CA ALA A 77 13.06 -17.43 -29.28
C ALA A 77 13.45 -17.45 -30.76
N ASP A 78 13.60 -16.28 -31.38
CA ASP A 78 14.02 -16.14 -32.78
C ASP A 78 15.42 -16.73 -32.99
N PHE A 79 16.36 -16.45 -32.09
CA PHE A 79 17.70 -17.05 -32.09
C PHE A 79 17.62 -18.59 -32.06
N THR A 80 16.78 -19.14 -31.19
CA THR A 80 16.63 -20.58 -31.01
C THR A 80 16.04 -21.22 -32.27
N VAL A 81 15.00 -20.62 -32.85
CA VAL A 81 14.37 -21.10 -34.09
C VAL A 81 15.36 -21.08 -35.24
N HIS A 82 16.07 -19.98 -35.46
CA HIS A 82 17.05 -19.86 -36.55
C HIS A 82 18.20 -20.86 -36.39
N SER A 83 18.66 -21.07 -35.15
CA SER A 83 19.72 -22.05 -34.86
C SER A 83 19.25 -23.48 -35.13
N MET A 84 18.03 -23.84 -34.73
CA MET A 84 17.46 -25.17 -34.96
C MET A 84 17.21 -25.43 -36.46
N ASP A 85 16.67 -24.45 -37.18
CA ASP A 85 16.41 -24.55 -38.62
C ASP A 85 17.73 -24.66 -39.40
N SER A 86 18.77 -23.91 -39.02
CA SER A 86 20.11 -24.05 -39.60
C SER A 86 20.62 -25.48 -39.43
N ILE A 87 20.62 -26.02 -38.22
CA ILE A 87 21.07 -27.40 -37.94
C ILE A 87 20.28 -28.44 -38.75
N ALA A 88 18.97 -28.27 -38.88
CA ALA A 88 18.13 -29.18 -39.67
C ALA A 88 18.48 -29.14 -41.17
N LEU A 89 18.77 -27.96 -41.72
CA LEU A 89 19.21 -27.80 -43.11
C LEU A 89 20.60 -28.40 -43.32
N GLN A 90 21.54 -28.19 -42.39
CA GLN A 90 22.87 -28.81 -42.44
C GLN A 90 22.78 -30.35 -42.44
N ALA A 91 21.92 -30.91 -41.59
CA ALA A 91 21.67 -32.35 -41.55
C ALA A 91 21.10 -32.87 -42.89
N THR A 92 20.18 -32.13 -43.49
CA THR A 92 19.60 -32.46 -44.81
C THR A 92 20.65 -32.38 -45.92
N ALA A 93 21.51 -31.36 -45.89
CA ALA A 93 22.60 -31.20 -46.85
C ALA A 93 23.58 -32.39 -46.79
N LEU A 94 23.97 -32.81 -45.58
CA LEU A 94 24.84 -33.98 -45.36
C LEU A 94 24.22 -35.28 -45.90
N GLU A 95 22.91 -35.48 -45.73
CA GLU A 95 22.21 -36.65 -46.29
C GLU A 95 22.24 -36.65 -47.83
N LEU A 96 21.97 -35.50 -48.45
CA LEU A 96 21.99 -35.35 -49.91
C LEU A 96 23.40 -35.53 -50.50
N GLU A 97 24.44 -35.04 -49.82
CA GLU A 97 25.83 -35.30 -50.19
C GLU A 97 26.17 -36.79 -50.13
N GLY A 98 25.74 -37.48 -49.07
CA GLY A 98 25.90 -38.93 -48.93
C GLY A 98 25.20 -39.72 -50.04
N ALA A 99 24.12 -39.17 -50.62
CA ALA A 99 23.39 -39.75 -51.75
C ALA A 99 23.95 -39.34 -53.14
N GLY A 100 25.04 -38.57 -53.19
CA GLY A 100 25.65 -38.10 -54.44
C GLY A 100 24.92 -36.95 -55.13
N ARG A 101 24.02 -36.25 -54.42
CA ARG A 101 23.22 -35.11 -54.93
C ARG A 101 23.83 -33.77 -54.50
N SER A 102 25.12 -33.57 -54.78
CA SER A 102 25.89 -32.44 -54.27
C SER A 102 25.38 -31.06 -54.73
N GLU A 103 24.82 -30.96 -55.94
CA GLU A 103 24.27 -29.69 -56.43
C GLU A 103 23.02 -29.25 -55.63
N GLU A 104 22.19 -30.20 -55.22
CA GLU A 104 21.02 -29.91 -54.36
C GLU A 104 21.44 -29.61 -52.93
N ALA A 105 22.44 -30.32 -52.40
CA ALA A 105 22.98 -30.07 -51.07
C ALA A 105 23.54 -28.65 -50.91
N ALA A 106 24.14 -28.08 -51.96
CA ALA A 106 24.70 -26.73 -51.93
C ALA A 106 23.66 -25.65 -51.57
N ALA A 107 22.41 -25.78 -52.04
CA ALA A 107 21.34 -24.85 -51.72
C ALA A 107 20.93 -24.92 -50.23
N TYR A 108 20.97 -26.12 -49.64
CA TYR A 108 20.70 -26.30 -48.20
C TYR A 108 21.82 -25.71 -47.35
N TRP A 109 23.09 -25.87 -47.76
CA TRP A 109 24.23 -25.25 -47.09
C TRP A 109 24.15 -23.73 -47.10
N GLU A 110 23.88 -23.10 -48.25
CA GLU A 110 23.77 -21.64 -48.36
C GLU A 110 22.66 -21.09 -47.44
N ARG A 111 21.51 -21.78 -47.39
CA ARG A 111 20.41 -21.36 -46.52
C ARG A 111 20.76 -21.54 -45.04
N ALA A 112 21.44 -22.62 -44.67
CA ALA A 112 21.89 -22.85 -43.31
C ALA A 112 22.87 -21.77 -42.84
N GLU A 113 23.85 -21.40 -43.68
CA GLU A 113 24.81 -20.32 -43.38
C GLU A 113 24.11 -18.97 -43.17
N THR A 114 23.10 -18.67 -44.01
CA THR A 114 22.30 -17.45 -43.86
C THR A 114 21.58 -17.42 -42.51
N LEU A 115 20.92 -18.51 -42.11
CA LEU A 115 20.21 -18.60 -40.83
C LEU A 115 21.16 -18.52 -39.63
N GLU A 116 22.35 -19.11 -39.75
CA GLU A 116 23.38 -19.02 -38.72
C GLU A 116 23.88 -17.58 -38.55
N ALA A 117 24.13 -16.87 -39.65
CA ALA A 117 24.52 -15.45 -39.60
C ALA A 117 23.41 -14.58 -38.99
N GLU A 118 22.14 -14.83 -39.34
CA GLU A 118 20.99 -14.16 -38.73
C GLU A 118 20.90 -14.44 -37.22
N ALA A 119 21.06 -15.69 -36.79
CA ALA A 119 21.08 -16.07 -35.38
C ALA A 119 22.23 -15.38 -34.61
N GLN A 120 23.43 -15.34 -35.19
CA GLN A 120 24.58 -14.64 -34.58
C GLN A 120 24.32 -13.14 -34.44
N ALA A 121 23.68 -12.50 -35.43
CA ALA A 121 23.32 -11.09 -35.34
C ALA A 121 22.34 -10.81 -34.17
N LEU A 122 21.38 -11.71 -33.93
CA LEU A 122 20.42 -11.59 -32.82
C LEU A 122 21.10 -11.62 -31.44
N ARG A 123 22.20 -12.36 -31.26
CA ARG A 123 22.96 -12.40 -29.99
C ARG A 123 23.42 -11.01 -29.54
N SER A 124 23.75 -10.12 -30.48
CA SER A 124 24.21 -8.76 -30.15
C SER A 124 23.08 -7.82 -29.70
N LEU A 125 21.82 -8.20 -29.91
CA LEU A 125 20.65 -7.33 -29.69
C LEU A 125 19.98 -7.53 -28.33
N ALA A 126 20.20 -8.67 -27.69
CA ALA A 126 19.57 -9.03 -26.42
C ALA A 126 20.55 -8.90 -25.25
N VAL A 127 20.05 -8.31 -24.15
CA VAL A 127 20.77 -8.22 -22.87
C VAL A 127 21.09 -9.61 -22.34
N LEU A 128 20.19 -10.58 -22.57
CA LEU A 128 20.39 -11.98 -22.18
C LEU A 128 21.65 -12.61 -22.77
N PHE A 129 22.14 -12.15 -23.92
CA PHE A 129 23.36 -12.67 -24.55
C PHE A 129 24.59 -11.75 -24.39
N THR A 130 24.40 -10.52 -23.91
CA THR A 130 25.46 -9.50 -23.85
C THR A 130 25.89 -9.13 -22.44
N ASP A 131 24.98 -9.20 -21.46
CA ASP A 131 25.31 -8.94 -20.05
C ASP A 131 25.95 -10.18 -19.42
N PRO A 132 27.18 -10.10 -18.87
CA PRO A 132 27.88 -11.25 -18.29
C PRO A 132 27.13 -11.99 -17.18
N ARG A 133 26.13 -11.35 -16.56
CA ARG A 133 25.30 -11.95 -15.51
C ARG A 133 24.31 -12.99 -16.04
N TYR A 134 23.91 -12.86 -17.30
CA TYR A 134 22.92 -13.75 -17.93
C TYR A 134 23.47 -14.44 -19.18
N ALA A 135 24.52 -13.88 -19.77
CA ALA A 135 25.14 -14.38 -20.98
C ALA A 135 25.59 -15.85 -20.80
N PRO A 136 25.49 -16.65 -21.87
CA PRO A 136 25.95 -18.03 -21.81
C PRO A 136 27.44 -18.12 -21.47
N GLN A 137 27.80 -19.08 -20.62
CA GLN A 137 29.17 -19.30 -20.14
C GLN A 137 30.00 -20.20 -21.09
N GLY A 138 29.44 -20.55 -22.25
CA GLY A 138 30.07 -21.34 -23.31
C GLY A 138 29.23 -21.35 -24.59
N ASP A 139 29.83 -21.76 -25.71
CA ASP A 139 29.27 -21.59 -27.06
C ASP A 139 27.93 -22.32 -27.28
N ASP A 140 27.71 -23.44 -26.59
CA ASP A 140 26.51 -24.29 -26.63
C ASP A 140 25.56 -24.10 -25.43
N THR A 141 25.80 -23.09 -24.59
CA THR A 141 24.92 -22.82 -23.46
C THR A 141 23.84 -21.79 -23.83
N MET A 142 22.66 -21.94 -23.22
CA MET A 142 21.61 -20.93 -23.31
C MET A 142 21.83 -19.87 -22.23
N PRO A 143 21.31 -18.64 -22.43
CA PRO A 143 21.39 -17.59 -21.43
C PRO A 143 20.58 -17.94 -20.18
N ASP A 144 21.01 -17.42 -19.03
CA ASP A 144 20.34 -17.60 -17.74
C ASP A 144 19.11 -16.69 -17.62
N VAL A 145 18.01 -17.19 -18.16
CA VAL A 145 16.69 -16.53 -18.14
C VAL A 145 16.13 -16.42 -16.71
N GLU A 146 16.47 -17.35 -15.83
CA GLU A 146 15.98 -17.34 -14.44
C GLU A 146 16.62 -16.21 -13.65
N ALA A 147 17.95 -16.04 -13.74
CA ALA A 147 18.66 -14.92 -13.14
C ALA A 147 18.15 -13.57 -13.67
N TYR A 148 17.91 -13.47 -14.97
CA TYR A 148 17.33 -12.25 -15.56
C TYR A 148 15.92 -11.97 -15.01
N ALA A 149 15.05 -12.98 -14.95
CA ALA A 149 13.70 -12.82 -14.42
C ALA A 149 13.70 -12.41 -12.94
N ALA A 150 14.61 -12.98 -12.13
CA ALA A 150 14.78 -12.62 -10.72
C ALA A 150 15.22 -11.15 -10.57
N ASP A 151 16.21 -10.70 -11.35
CA ASP A 151 16.69 -9.31 -11.33
C ASP A 151 15.60 -8.32 -11.75
N GLN A 152 14.76 -8.68 -12.73
CA GLN A 152 13.61 -7.86 -13.14
C GLN A 152 12.54 -7.72 -12.06
N MET A 153 12.43 -8.70 -11.15
CA MET A 153 11.46 -8.70 -10.06
C MET A 153 11.94 -7.95 -8.81
N ALA A 154 13.25 -7.79 -8.61
CA ALA A 154 13.81 -7.10 -7.45
C ALA A 154 13.22 -5.69 -7.21
N PRO A 155 13.18 -4.77 -8.19
CA PRO A 155 12.61 -3.44 -7.97
C PRO A 155 11.10 -3.47 -7.69
N ILE A 156 10.37 -4.43 -8.26
CA ILE A 156 8.93 -4.60 -8.03
C ILE A 156 8.68 -5.06 -6.58
N GLN A 157 9.49 -5.99 -6.07
CA GLN A 157 9.40 -6.46 -4.69
C GLN A 157 9.72 -5.35 -3.67
N GLU A 158 10.70 -4.50 -3.98
CA GLU A 158 11.00 -3.33 -3.16
C GLU A 158 9.80 -2.37 -3.10
N LEU A 159 9.21 -2.03 -4.25
CA LEU A 159 8.03 -1.17 -4.33
C LEU A 159 6.82 -1.79 -3.62
N LEU A 160 6.61 -3.09 -3.74
CA LEU A 160 5.55 -3.81 -3.03
C LEU A 160 5.73 -3.71 -1.51
N THR A 161 6.95 -3.87 -1.03
CA THR A 161 7.27 -3.75 0.41
C THR A 161 6.99 -2.33 0.91
N GLN A 162 7.38 -1.31 0.16
CA GLN A 162 7.10 0.09 0.47
C GLN A 162 5.59 0.39 0.46
N GLN A 163 4.87 -0.12 -0.54
CA GLN A 163 3.42 0.03 -0.65
C GLN A 163 2.70 -0.58 0.56
N ASN A 164 3.08 -1.79 0.95
CA ASN A 164 2.50 -2.48 2.10
C ASN A 164 2.78 -1.73 3.41
N ALA A 165 4.01 -1.25 3.62
CA ALA A 165 4.34 -0.46 4.79
C ALA A 165 3.51 0.84 4.87
N ALA A 166 3.29 1.52 3.74
CA ALA A 166 2.45 2.71 3.66
C ALA A 166 0.96 2.38 3.88
N ALA A 167 0.46 1.27 3.35
CA ALA A 167 -0.91 0.80 3.57
C ALA A 167 -1.16 0.45 5.05
N ASP A 168 -0.22 -0.25 5.69
CA ASP A 168 -0.29 -0.58 7.12
C ASP A 168 -0.23 0.67 7.99
N ALA A 169 0.58 1.66 7.61
CA ALA A 169 0.57 2.96 8.27
C ALA A 169 -0.79 3.66 8.13
N ALA A 170 -1.38 3.67 6.93
CA ALA A 170 -2.71 4.24 6.70
C ALA A 170 -3.77 3.56 7.57
N ASN A 171 -3.83 2.23 7.56
CA ASN A 171 -4.79 1.45 8.35
C ASN A 171 -4.67 1.71 9.86
N ARG A 172 -3.43 1.78 10.39
CA ARG A 172 -3.20 2.10 11.81
C ARG A 172 -3.71 3.50 12.16
N TRP A 173 -3.37 4.50 11.35
CA TRP A 173 -3.82 5.88 11.59
C TRP A 173 -5.33 6.05 11.41
N GLY A 174 -5.94 5.38 10.43
CA GLY A 174 -7.38 5.36 10.23
C GLY A 174 -8.12 4.73 11.41
N SER A 175 -7.62 3.60 11.92
CA SER A 175 -8.18 2.96 13.13
C SER A 175 -8.18 3.89 14.34
N LYS A 176 -7.12 4.70 14.53
CA LYS A 176 -7.09 5.73 15.58
C LYS A 176 -8.12 6.83 15.33
N ALA A 177 -8.24 7.32 14.10
CA ALA A 177 -9.18 8.39 13.73
C ALA A 177 -10.64 7.96 13.97
N ASP A 178 -11.00 6.73 13.60
CA ASP A 178 -12.32 6.15 13.82
C ASP A 178 -12.63 5.98 15.31
N ALA A 179 -11.65 5.52 16.08
CA ALA A 179 -11.76 5.42 17.53
C ALA A 179 -11.98 6.80 18.18
N TYR A 180 -11.23 7.83 17.78
CA TYR A 180 -11.42 9.18 18.31
C TYR A 180 -12.78 9.79 17.90
N THR A 181 -13.25 9.51 16.69
CA THR A 181 -14.60 9.91 16.25
C THR A 181 -15.68 9.30 17.15
N SER A 182 -15.56 8.01 17.45
CA SER A 182 -16.45 7.31 18.39
C SER A 182 -16.36 7.86 19.81
N ILE A 183 -15.18 8.26 20.25
CA ILE A 183 -14.98 8.89 21.56
C ILE A 183 -15.71 10.25 21.63
N ILE A 184 -15.59 11.08 20.59
CA ILE A 184 -16.22 12.41 20.55
C ILE A 184 -17.75 12.29 20.63
N THR A 185 -18.36 11.31 19.95
CA THR A 185 -19.82 11.11 20.02
C THR A 185 -20.27 10.71 21.42
N ILE A 186 -19.52 9.86 22.11
CA ILE A 186 -19.82 9.48 23.51
C ILE A 186 -19.64 10.66 24.46
N LEU A 187 -18.63 11.51 24.25
CA LEU A 187 -18.47 12.76 25.02
C LEU A 187 -19.66 13.70 24.83
N ALA A 188 -20.20 13.79 23.61
CA ALA A 188 -21.41 14.57 23.35
C ALA A 188 -22.62 14.02 24.14
N VAL A 189 -22.77 12.70 24.23
CA VAL A 189 -23.80 12.07 25.10
C VAL A 189 -23.56 12.41 26.56
N SER A 190 -22.31 12.38 27.04
CA SER A 190 -21.98 12.79 28.41
C SER A 190 -22.33 14.24 28.69
N LEU A 191 -22.01 15.17 27.78
CA LEU A 191 -22.38 16.58 27.90
C LEU A 191 -23.89 16.78 27.91
N PHE A 192 -24.63 16.00 27.12
CA PHE A 192 -26.09 16.01 27.15
C PHE A 192 -26.65 15.58 28.51
N LEU A 193 -26.12 14.51 29.12
CA LEU A 193 -26.52 14.07 30.46
C LEU A 193 -26.24 15.13 31.53
N TYR A 194 -25.10 15.82 31.42
CA TYR A 194 -24.79 16.93 32.32
C TYR A 194 -25.75 18.11 32.14
N GLY A 195 -26.07 18.48 30.90
CA GLY A 195 -27.09 19.50 30.61
C GLY A 195 -28.44 19.14 31.21
N LEU A 196 -28.87 17.88 31.08
CA LEU A 196 -30.11 17.39 31.65
C LEU A 196 -30.10 17.42 33.19
N SER A 197 -28.95 17.14 33.81
CA SER A 197 -28.78 17.24 35.26
C SER A 197 -28.93 18.68 35.80
N LEU A 198 -28.63 19.70 34.99
CA LEU A 198 -28.83 21.10 35.38
C LEU A 198 -30.30 21.52 35.32
N ILE A 199 -31.10 20.90 34.45
CA ILE A 199 -32.51 21.25 34.23
C ILE A 199 -33.42 20.52 35.22
N ILE A 200 -33.14 19.24 35.51
CA ILE A 200 -34.01 18.39 36.32
C ILE A 200 -33.81 18.67 37.82
N GLN A 201 -34.92 18.77 38.56
CA GLN A 201 -34.92 18.92 40.02
C GLN A 201 -35.06 17.56 40.73
N GLY A 202 -34.67 17.50 42.01
CA GLY A 202 -34.82 16.31 42.85
C GLY A 202 -33.72 15.25 42.66
N ARG A 203 -34.02 13.99 43.02
CA ARG A 203 -33.03 12.88 43.05
C ARG A 203 -32.48 12.51 41.67
N LEU A 204 -33.28 12.69 40.62
CA LEU A 204 -32.91 12.38 39.24
C LEU A 204 -31.68 13.17 38.75
N ARG A 205 -31.49 14.41 39.24
CA ARG A 205 -30.29 15.22 38.97
C ARG A 205 -29.00 14.45 39.21
N TYR A 206 -28.90 13.80 40.36
CA TYR A 206 -27.68 13.11 40.76
C TYR A 206 -27.43 11.85 39.93
N ILE A 207 -28.49 11.18 39.48
CA ILE A 207 -28.38 10.00 38.60
C ILE A 207 -27.77 10.40 37.26
N PHE A 208 -28.27 11.47 36.63
CA PHE A 208 -27.73 11.94 35.35
C PHE A 208 -26.28 12.41 35.48
N ALA A 209 -25.93 13.14 36.54
CA ALA A 209 -24.56 13.57 36.79
C ALA A 209 -23.62 12.38 37.06
N LEU A 210 -24.06 11.36 37.79
CA LEU A 210 -23.29 10.14 38.06
C LEU A 210 -23.02 9.38 36.76
N VAL A 211 -24.07 9.13 35.96
CA VAL A 211 -23.95 8.38 34.70
C VAL A 211 -23.06 9.13 33.71
N GLY A 212 -23.25 10.45 33.56
CA GLY A 212 -22.36 11.27 32.73
C GLY A 212 -20.90 11.17 33.17
N THR A 213 -20.64 11.20 34.48
CA THR A 213 -19.27 11.09 35.01
C THR A 213 -18.67 9.70 34.80
N ALA A 214 -19.46 8.64 34.94
CA ALA A 214 -19.01 7.28 34.62
C ALA A 214 -18.64 7.14 33.14
N VAL A 215 -19.47 7.69 32.24
CA VAL A 215 -19.22 7.71 30.79
C VAL A 215 -17.96 8.52 30.46
N ALA A 216 -17.81 9.72 31.01
CA ALA A 216 -16.62 10.55 30.81
C ALA A 216 -15.34 9.86 31.32
N GLY A 217 -15.41 9.18 32.48
CA GLY A 217 -14.31 8.40 33.01
C GLY A 217 -13.92 7.21 32.12
N MET A 218 -14.90 6.49 31.60
CA MET A 218 -14.68 5.42 30.62
C MET A 218 -14.01 5.95 29.35
N VAL A 219 -14.48 7.08 28.83
CA VAL A 219 -13.88 7.72 27.66
C VAL A 219 -12.43 8.14 27.89
N LEU A 220 -12.11 8.69 29.07
CA LEU A 220 -10.72 9.05 29.40
C LEU A 220 -9.79 7.83 29.32
N LEU A 221 -10.23 6.70 29.88
CA LEU A 221 -9.48 5.44 29.83
C LEU A 221 -9.34 4.93 28.40
N TRP A 222 -10.40 4.98 27.60
CA TRP A 222 -10.35 4.55 26.21
C TRP A 222 -9.45 5.46 25.37
N THR A 223 -9.49 6.77 25.58
CA THR A 223 -8.59 7.72 24.91
C THR A 223 -7.13 7.40 25.21
N ALA A 224 -6.79 7.15 26.48
CA ALA A 224 -5.45 6.76 26.89
C ALA A 224 -5.02 5.42 26.26
N TRP A 225 -5.93 4.46 26.18
CA TRP A 225 -5.70 3.17 25.53
C TRP A 225 -5.40 3.33 24.03
N THR A 226 -6.24 4.06 23.29
CA THR A 226 -6.07 4.31 21.84
C THR A 226 -4.77 5.06 21.54
N LEU A 227 -4.31 5.91 22.47
CA LEU A 227 -3.06 6.62 22.33
C LEU A 227 -1.83 5.69 22.46
N LEU A 228 -1.92 4.67 23.32
CA LEU A 228 -0.81 3.76 23.64
C LEU A 228 -0.74 2.50 22.75
N MET A 229 -1.89 1.92 22.38
CA MET A 229 -1.95 0.54 21.86
C MET A 229 -2.31 0.43 20.37
N VAL A 230 -3.01 1.42 19.84
CA VAL A 230 -3.34 1.52 18.39
C VAL A 230 -2.26 2.37 17.74
#